data_AF-A0AAE1BF65-F1
#
_entry.id   AF-A0AAE1BF65-F1
#
_cell.length_a   1.000
_cell.length_b   1.000
_cell.length_c   1.000
_cell.angle_alpha   90.00
_cell.angle_beta   90.00
_cell.angle_gamma   90.00
#
_symmetry.space_group_name_H-M   'P 1'
#
loop_
_entity.id
_entity.type
_entity.pdbx_description
1 polymer ?
#
loop_
_entity_poly.entity_id
_entity_poly.type
_entity_poly.pdbx_seq_one_letter_code
_entity_poly.pdbx_strand_id
1 'polypeptide(L)'
;MHSLWTMSITITSEYNNDMQEFSGLTYTTSELHRESTEARMKRIHFDLEKIKEKLSTCMPFSPEPSLRNIITGLVAKENVNVHEFETVGNEIIDKMVGKPIFGISFKRKGRATTLADESTIEFGQGQTIDPALLFQRFLVMSKTRDLHWKT
;
A
#
# COMPACT_ATOMS: atom_id res chain seq x y z
N MET A 1 -5.05 5.66 19.01
CA MET A 1 -6.43 5.14 19.07
C MET A 1 -6.92 4.46 17.78
N HIS A 2 -6.23 4.54 16.63
CA HIS A 2 -6.73 3.96 15.36
C HIS A 2 -6.44 2.46 15.12
N SER A 3 -5.58 1.81 15.90
CA SER A 3 -5.31 0.36 15.79
C SER A 3 -6.41 -0.53 16.36
N LEU A 4 -7.33 0.03 17.16
CA LEU A 4 -8.40 -0.72 17.83
C LEU A 4 -9.37 -1.35 16.81
N TRP A 5 -9.64 -0.65 15.70
CA TRP A 5 -10.60 -1.10 14.68
C TRP A 5 -10.04 -2.20 13.79
N THR A 6 -8.75 -2.15 13.44
CA THR A 6 -8.13 -3.15 12.55
C THR A 6 -8.02 -4.51 13.21
N MET A 7 -7.79 -4.56 14.52
CA MET A 7 -7.71 -5.81 15.29
C MET A 7 -9.03 -6.20 15.97
N SER A 8 -10.06 -5.35 15.87
CA SER A 8 -11.34 -5.56 16.56
C SER A 8 -11.90 -6.96 16.33
N ILE A 9 -11.92 -7.41 15.06
CA ILE A 9 -12.45 -8.72 14.66
C ILE A 9 -11.67 -9.90 15.26
N THR A 10 -10.34 -9.79 15.35
CA THR A 10 -9.50 -10.83 15.97
C THR A 10 -9.75 -10.86 17.48
N ILE A 11 -9.81 -9.69 18.10
CA ILE A 11 -10.03 -9.53 19.54
C ILE A 11 -11.42 -10.05 19.94
N THR A 12 -12.49 -9.68 19.23
CA THR A 12 -13.83 -10.23 19.52
C THR A 12 -13.94 -11.72 19.22
N SER A 13 -13.20 -12.24 18.23
CA SER A 13 -13.13 -13.67 17.98
C SER A 13 -12.48 -14.44 19.14
N GLU A 14 -11.41 -13.90 19.74
CA GLU A 14 -10.77 -14.49 20.92
C GLU A 14 -11.73 -14.55 22.11
N TYR A 15 -12.37 -13.43 22.47
CA TYR A 15 -13.38 -13.41 23.54
C TYR A 15 -14.55 -14.39 23.29
N ASN A 16 -14.99 -14.50 22.04
CA ASN A 16 -16.06 -15.43 21.67
C ASN A 16 -15.61 -16.90 21.78
N ASN A 17 -14.33 -17.20 21.56
CA ASN A 17 -13.78 -18.53 21.75
C ASN A 17 -13.64 -18.88 23.24
N ASP A 18 -13.17 -17.93 24.05
CA ASP A 18 -13.04 -18.10 25.51
C ASP A 18 -14.41 -18.36 26.18
N MET A 19 -15.45 -17.64 25.75
CA MET A 19 -16.82 -17.86 26.24
C MET A 19 -17.41 -19.22 25.82
N GLN A 20 -17.03 -19.72 24.64
CA GLN A 20 -17.40 -21.05 24.16
C GLN A 20 -16.70 -22.14 24.97
N GLU A 21 -15.41 -21.97 25.25
CA GLU A 21 -14.64 -22.86 26.13
C GLU A 21 -15.22 -22.88 27.54
N PHE A 22 -15.53 -21.71 28.11
CA PHE A 22 -16.14 -21.57 29.43
C PHE A 22 -17.51 -22.27 29.54
N SER A 23 -18.32 -22.21 28.48
CA SER A 23 -19.65 -22.83 28.44
C SER A 23 -19.63 -24.30 27.98
N GLY A 24 -18.49 -24.82 27.52
CA GLY A 24 -18.36 -26.18 26.98
C GLY A 24 -19.11 -26.38 25.65
N LEU A 25 -19.45 -25.31 24.95
CA LEU A 25 -20.21 -25.33 23.69
C LEU A 25 -19.29 -24.91 22.54
N THR A 26 -19.11 -25.79 21.55
CA THR A 26 -18.26 -25.52 20.39
C THR A 26 -19.11 -25.30 19.15
N TYR A 27 -19.17 -24.06 18.66
CA TYR A 27 -19.97 -23.69 17.50
C TYR A 27 -19.13 -23.53 16.23
N THR A 28 -18.21 -24.45 15.95
CA THR A 28 -17.18 -24.32 14.90
C THR A 28 -17.68 -24.44 13.46
N THR A 29 -18.92 -24.89 13.24
CA THR A 29 -19.45 -25.22 11.91
C THR A 29 -20.76 -24.53 11.54
N SER A 30 -21.31 -23.68 12.40
CA SER A 30 -22.47 -22.87 12.03
C SER A 30 -22.07 -21.81 10.99
N GLU A 31 -22.96 -21.53 10.03
CA GLU A 31 -22.81 -20.40 9.09
C GLU A 31 -22.55 -19.06 9.82
N LEU A 32 -23.03 -18.94 11.07
CA LEU A 32 -22.82 -17.78 11.94
C LEU A 32 -21.39 -17.68 12.50
N HIS A 33 -20.59 -18.75 12.41
CA HIS A 33 -19.22 -18.83 12.94
C HIS A 33 -18.20 -19.23 11.87
N ARG A 34 -18.48 -18.91 10.60
CA ARG A 34 -17.57 -19.11 9.47
C ARG A 34 -16.16 -18.53 9.69
N GLU A 35 -16.04 -17.55 10.58
CA GLU A 35 -14.76 -16.94 10.93
C GLU A 35 -13.90 -17.78 11.88
N SER A 36 -14.51 -18.66 12.69
CA SER A 36 -13.83 -19.56 13.63
C SER A 36 -13.41 -20.87 12.98
N THR A 37 -13.65 -21.06 11.69
CA THR A 37 -13.17 -22.24 10.95
C THR A 37 -11.64 -22.27 10.95
N GLU A 38 -11.05 -23.45 11.17
CA GLU A 38 -9.60 -23.64 11.25
C GLU A 38 -8.86 -23.06 10.02
N ALA A 39 -9.42 -23.23 8.82
CA ALA A 39 -8.86 -22.67 7.59
C ALA A 39 -8.80 -21.13 7.59
N ARG A 40 -9.83 -20.47 8.14
CA ARG A 40 -9.90 -19.01 8.24
C ARG A 40 -8.96 -18.50 9.32
N MET A 41 -8.89 -19.18 10.46
CA MET A 41 -7.95 -18.86 11.55
C MET A 41 -6.49 -18.98 11.10
N LYS A 42 -6.13 -20.04 10.36
CA LYS A 42 -4.80 -20.20 9.75
C LYS A 42 -4.46 -19.05 8.81
N ARG A 43 -5.41 -18.63 7.96
CA ARG A 43 -5.21 -17.49 7.06
C ARG A 43 -5.05 -16.18 7.84
N ILE A 44 -5.88 -15.93 8.86
CA ILE A 44 -5.78 -14.73 9.70
C ILE A 44 -4.40 -14.68 10.37
N HIS A 45 -3.94 -15.78 10.98
CA HIS A 45 -2.62 -15.83 11.59
C HIS A 45 -1.50 -15.52 10.59
N PHE A 46 -1.57 -16.12 9.39
CA PHE A 46 -0.62 -15.84 8.32
C PHE A 46 -0.63 -14.36 7.89
N ASP A 47 -1.82 -13.79 7.70
CA ASP A 47 -1.97 -12.38 7.30
C ASP A 47 -1.48 -11.43 8.41
N LEU A 48 -1.73 -11.75 9.68
CA LEU A 48 -1.25 -10.98 10.83
C LEU A 48 0.27 -10.97 10.92
N GLU A 49 0.93 -12.11 10.77
CA GLU A 49 2.40 -12.17 10.76
C GLU A 49 2.99 -11.36 9.59
N LYS A 50 2.36 -11.41 8.41
CA LYS A 50 2.76 -10.60 7.26
C LYS A 50 2.59 -9.09 7.50
N ILE A 51 1.48 -8.69 8.13
CA ILE A 51 1.24 -7.28 8.51
C ILE A 51 2.28 -6.84 9.54
N LYS A 52 2.55 -7.66 10.56
CA LYS A 52 3.54 -7.40 11.60
C LYS A 52 4.95 -7.21 11.03
N GLU A 53 5.38 -8.11 10.13
CA GLU A 53 6.66 -8.00 9.43
C GLU A 53 6.76 -6.70 8.59
N LYS A 54 5.68 -6.31 7.93
CA LYS A 54 5.65 -5.05 7.18
C LYS A 54 5.69 -3.82 8.08
N LEU A 55 4.92 -3.81 9.16
CA LEU A 55 4.89 -2.71 10.11
C LEU A 55 6.18 -2.59 10.92
N SER A 56 6.95 -3.67 11.13
CA SER A 56 8.28 -3.56 11.77
C SER A 56 9.28 -2.81 10.89
N THR A 57 9.14 -2.90 9.57
CA THR A 57 10.02 -2.19 8.62
C THR A 57 9.52 -0.77 8.32
N CYS A 58 8.20 -0.59 8.22
CA CYS A 58 7.56 0.68 7.87
C CYS A 58 6.55 1.07 8.94
N MET A 59 7.05 1.46 10.11
CA MET A 59 6.19 1.84 11.24
C MET A 59 5.58 3.23 10.99
N PRO A 60 4.25 3.35 10.89
CA PRO A 60 3.59 4.62 10.53
C PRO A 60 3.68 5.70 11.62
N PHE A 61 4.10 5.32 12.83
CA PHE A 61 4.28 6.22 13.98
C PHE A 61 5.74 6.36 14.39
N SER A 62 6.68 5.99 13.49
CA SER A 62 8.09 6.28 13.69
C SER A 62 8.28 7.80 13.85
N PRO A 63 9.18 8.27 14.71
CA PRO A 63 9.54 9.69 14.79
C PRO A 63 10.26 10.21 13.52
N GLU A 64 10.48 9.36 12.52
CA GLU A 64 11.03 9.75 11.23
C GLU A 64 10.11 10.77 10.53
N PRO A 65 10.60 11.97 10.18
CA PRO A 65 9.77 13.01 9.55
C PRO A 65 9.50 12.76 8.06
N SER A 66 10.05 11.69 7.48
CA SER A 66 9.93 11.41 6.05
C SER A 66 8.57 10.80 5.71
N LEU A 67 7.94 11.27 4.64
CA LEU A 67 6.71 10.69 4.14
C LEU A 67 7.04 9.38 3.41
N ARG A 68 6.42 8.26 3.79
CA ARG A 68 6.73 6.93 3.22
C ARG A 68 5.46 6.16 2.85
N ASN A 69 5.53 5.40 1.76
CA ASN A 69 4.49 4.44 1.41
C ASN A 69 4.56 3.20 2.33
N ILE A 70 3.46 2.88 3.02
CA ILE A 70 3.41 1.75 3.98
C ILE A 70 3.52 0.37 3.28
N ILE A 71 3.07 0.27 2.04
CA ILE A 71 3.06 -0.98 1.28
C ILE A 71 4.44 -1.26 0.67
N THR A 72 5.03 -0.25 0.01
CA THR A 72 6.29 -0.40 -0.73
C THR A 72 7.52 -0.01 0.07
N GLY A 73 7.36 0.77 1.15
CA GLY A 73 8.45 1.35 1.94
C GLY A 73 9.22 2.48 1.26
N LEU A 74 8.77 2.93 0.08
CA LEU A 74 9.41 4.02 -0.65
C LEU A 74 9.21 5.35 0.07
N VAL A 75 10.32 6.07 0.28
CA VAL A 75 10.31 7.45 0.79
C VAL A 75 9.90 8.37 -0.34
N ALA A 76 8.97 9.28 -0.06
CA ALA A 76 8.52 10.29 -0.99
C ALA A 76 9.64 11.28 -1.31
N LYS A 77 9.72 11.75 -2.56
CA LYS A 77 10.62 12.86 -2.89
C LYS A 77 10.05 14.19 -2.40
N GLU A 78 10.88 15.22 -2.46
CA GLU A 78 10.57 16.58 -1.98
C GLU A 78 9.35 17.23 -2.67
N ASN A 79 9.02 16.81 -3.89
CA ASN A 79 7.86 17.32 -4.65
C ASN A 79 6.51 16.76 -4.16
N VAL A 80 6.50 15.72 -3.32
CA VAL A 80 5.28 15.08 -2.80
C VAL A 80 4.79 15.84 -1.59
N ASN A 81 3.67 16.54 -1.74
CA ASN A 81 3.07 17.36 -0.68
C ASN A 81 1.66 16.88 -0.27
N VAL A 82 1.32 15.61 -0.51
CA VAL A 82 0.02 15.04 -0.12
C VAL A 82 -0.27 15.13 1.39
N HIS A 83 0.77 15.19 2.21
CA HIS A 83 0.64 15.35 3.66
C HIS A 83 0.15 16.77 4.05
N GLU A 84 0.30 17.76 3.17
CA GLU A 84 -0.14 19.15 3.33
C GLU A 84 -1.38 19.47 2.46
N PHE A 85 -2.20 18.45 2.16
CA PHE A 85 -3.33 18.61 1.24
C PHE A 85 -4.30 19.73 1.64
N GLU A 86 -4.45 19.99 2.94
CA GLU A 86 -5.28 21.07 3.46
C GLU A 86 -4.71 22.44 3.09
N THR A 87 -3.42 22.69 3.34
CA THR A 87 -2.73 23.92 2.95
C THR A 87 -2.84 24.15 1.45
N VAL A 88 -2.55 23.12 0.65
CA VAL A 88 -2.67 23.19 -0.81
C VAL A 88 -4.11 23.49 -1.25
N GLY A 89 -5.10 22.88 -0.60
CA GLY A 89 -6.52 23.12 -0.84
C GLY A 89 -6.93 24.56 -0.55
N ASN A 90 -6.49 25.10 0.60
CA ASN A 90 -6.76 26.49 0.99
C ASN A 90 -6.14 27.47 0.00
N GLU A 91 -4.89 27.27 -0.42
CA GLU A 91 -4.29 28.10 -1.46
C GLU A 91 -5.05 28.08 -2.79
N ILE A 92 -5.61 26.92 -3.16
CA ILE A 92 -6.43 26.78 -4.37
C ILE A 92 -7.71 27.60 -4.22
N ILE A 93 -8.36 27.52 -3.05
CA ILE A 93 -9.58 28.27 -2.76
C ILE A 93 -9.30 29.77 -2.76
N ASP A 94 -8.23 30.23 -2.12
CA ASP A 94 -7.83 31.64 -2.10
C ASP A 94 -7.62 32.19 -3.51
N LYS A 95 -7.04 31.38 -4.41
CA LYS A 95 -6.86 31.74 -5.84
C LYS A 95 -8.17 31.85 -6.61
N MET A 96 -9.28 31.33 -6.08
CA MET A 96 -10.62 31.41 -6.68
C MET A 96 -11.43 32.60 -6.17
N VAL A 97 -11.11 33.14 -5.00
CA VAL A 97 -11.80 34.29 -4.42
C VAL A 97 -11.73 35.48 -5.40
N GLY A 98 -12.89 36.06 -5.71
CA GLY A 98 -13.00 37.22 -6.60
C GLY A 98 -12.89 36.92 -8.10
N LYS A 99 -12.78 35.65 -8.53
CA LYS A 99 -12.76 35.26 -9.95
C LYS A 99 -14.12 34.72 -10.41
N PRO A 100 -14.51 34.97 -11.68
CA PRO A 100 -15.72 34.37 -12.23
C PRO A 100 -15.56 32.86 -12.36
N ILE A 101 -16.60 32.12 -11.99
CA ILE A 101 -16.63 30.64 -11.98
C ILE A 101 -16.22 30.07 -13.33
N PHE A 102 -16.70 30.67 -14.43
CA PHE A 102 -16.39 30.23 -15.80
C PHE A 102 -14.91 30.42 -16.20
N GLY A 103 -14.14 31.23 -15.47
CA GLY A 103 -12.71 31.41 -15.68
C GLY A 103 -11.83 30.44 -14.88
N ILE A 104 -12.42 29.64 -13.98
CA ILE A 104 -11.70 28.72 -13.11
C ILE A 104 -11.61 27.36 -13.83
N SER A 105 -10.38 26.92 -14.09
CA SER A 105 -10.11 25.60 -14.69
C SER A 105 -9.22 24.78 -13.76
N PHE A 106 -9.75 23.64 -13.31
CA PHE A 106 -9.00 22.67 -12.52
C PHE A 106 -8.07 21.87 -13.42
N LYS A 107 -6.78 21.87 -13.09
CA LYS A 107 -5.75 21.14 -13.83
C LYS A 107 -5.07 20.16 -12.90
N ARG A 108 -4.51 19.08 -13.46
CA ARG A 108 -3.70 18.10 -12.68
C ARG A 108 -2.49 18.72 -11.97
N LYS A 109 -2.00 19.87 -12.44
CA LYS A 109 -0.96 20.65 -11.77
C LYS A 109 -1.45 21.52 -10.60
N GLY A 110 -2.77 21.65 -10.44
CA GLY A 110 -3.42 22.45 -9.39
C GLY A 110 -4.05 21.55 -8.33
N ARG A 111 -3.31 20.54 -7.87
CA ARG A 111 -3.69 19.65 -6.76
C ARG A 111 -2.42 19.25 -6.01
N ALA A 112 -2.59 18.68 -4.82
CA ALA A 112 -1.50 18.06 -4.10
C ALA A 112 -0.90 16.88 -4.91
N THR A 113 0.42 16.79 -4.91
CA THR A 113 1.20 15.73 -5.55
C THR A 113 1.23 14.51 -4.64
N THR A 114 0.81 13.36 -5.16
CA THR A 114 0.76 12.10 -4.43
C THR A 114 1.99 11.24 -4.70
N LEU A 115 2.27 10.27 -3.82
CA LEU A 115 3.30 9.24 -4.09
C LEU A 115 3.04 8.44 -5.37
N ALA A 116 1.79 8.36 -5.83
CA ALA A 116 1.44 7.66 -7.06
C ALA A 116 1.81 8.47 -8.31
N ASP A 117 1.77 9.80 -8.24
CA ASP A 117 2.21 10.66 -9.34
C ASP A 117 3.72 10.47 -9.64
N GLU A 118 4.49 10.03 -8.63
CA GLU A 118 5.91 9.69 -8.75
C GLU A 118 6.20 8.26 -9.22
N SER A 119 5.18 7.39 -9.33
CA SER A 119 5.37 6.01 -9.80
C SER A 119 5.83 5.93 -11.27
N THR A 120 5.84 7.06 -11.97
CA THR A 120 6.60 7.22 -13.21
C THR A 120 8.08 7.16 -12.88
N ILE A 121 8.67 5.98 -13.06
CA ILE A 121 10.10 5.76 -12.91
C ILE A 121 10.83 6.70 -13.88
N GLU A 122 11.24 7.87 -13.41
CA GLU A 122 12.33 8.59 -14.05
C GLU A 122 13.60 7.79 -13.76
N PHE A 123 13.94 6.90 -14.70
CA PHE A 123 15.25 6.27 -14.71
C PHE A 123 16.29 7.38 -14.61
N GLY A 124 17.14 7.26 -13.59
CA GLY A 124 18.10 8.29 -13.21
C GLY A 124 18.83 8.89 -14.40
N GLN A 125 19.01 10.21 -14.35
CA GLN A 125 19.82 11.05 -15.24
C GLN A 125 20.28 10.37 -16.54
N GLY A 126 19.48 10.54 -17.60
CA GLY A 126 19.99 10.55 -18.97
C GLY A 126 20.39 9.23 -19.62
N GLN A 127 20.17 8.07 -18.99
CA GLN A 127 20.30 6.80 -19.72
C GLN A 127 18.95 6.36 -20.31
N THR A 128 18.73 6.77 -21.55
CA THR A 128 17.69 6.20 -22.41
C THR A 128 18.04 4.75 -22.66
N ILE A 129 17.29 3.84 -22.04
CA ILE A 129 17.37 2.42 -22.38
C ILE A 129 16.57 2.22 -23.67
N ASP A 130 17.27 1.92 -24.76
CA ASP A 130 16.63 1.55 -26.02
C ASP A 130 15.86 0.23 -25.85
N PRO A 131 14.52 0.24 -25.97
CA PRO A 131 13.71 -0.97 -25.86
C PRO A 131 14.08 -2.04 -26.87
N ALA A 132 14.54 -1.66 -28.07
CA ALA A 132 14.96 -2.59 -29.10
C ALA A 132 16.24 -3.34 -28.69
N LEU A 133 17.22 -2.62 -28.13
CA LEU A 133 18.43 -3.20 -27.57
C LEU A 133 18.13 -4.13 -26.38
N LEU A 134 17.21 -3.74 -25.51
CA LEU A 134 16.75 -4.55 -24.37
C LEU A 134 16.12 -5.87 -24.86
N PHE A 135 15.25 -5.79 -25.86
CA PHE A 135 14.61 -6.95 -26.47
C PHE A 135 15.62 -7.87 -27.14
N GLN A 136 16.59 -7.32 -27.88
CA GLN A 136 17.66 -8.09 -28.51
C GLN A 136 18.52 -8.83 -27.48
N ARG A 137 18.86 -8.18 -26.35
CA ARG A 137 19.59 -8.82 -25.24
C ARG A 137 18.78 -9.95 -24.61
N PHE A 138 17.47 -9.77 -24.42
CA PHE A 138 16.59 -10.85 -23.94
C PHE A 138 16.55 -12.04 -24.90
N LEU A 139 16.47 -11.79 -26.21
CA LEU A 139 16.48 -12.85 -27.22
C LEU A 139 17.80 -13.64 -27.20
N VAL A 140 18.95 -12.95 -27.11
CA VAL A 140 20.26 -13.60 -27.00
C VAL A 140 20.35 -14.44 -25.74
N MET A 141 19.97 -13.90 -24.58
CA MET A 141 19.96 -14.64 -23.31
C MET A 141 19.05 -15.86 -23.34
N SER A 142 17.89 -15.76 -24.00
CA SER A 142 16.96 -16.88 -24.19
C SER A 142 17.61 -17.99 -25.04
N LYS A 143 18.28 -17.62 -26.14
CA LYS A 143 18.97 -18.59 -27.01
C LYS A 143 20.21 -19.22 -26.37
N THR A 144 20.96 -18.48 -25.55
CA THR A 144 22.12 -19.05 -24.84
C THR A 144 21.71 -20.07 -23.79
N ARG A 145 20.54 -19.91 -23.15
CA ARG A 145 19.99 -20.95 -22.26
C ARG A 145 19.62 -22.23 -23.00
N ASP A 146 19.22 -22.13 -24.27
CA ASP A 146 18.94 -23.30 -25.13
C ASP A 146 20.20 -24.10 -25.52
N LEU A 147 21.39 -23.49 -25.48
CA LEU A 147 22.66 -24.17 -25.77
C LEU A 147 23.20 -24.97 -24.58
N HIS A 148 22.88 -24.55 -23.35
CA HIS A 148 23.45 -25.13 -22.14
C HIS A 148 22.74 -26.41 -21.66
N TRP A 149 21.58 -26.78 -22.25
CA TRP A 149 20.86 -28.02 -21.93
C TRP A 149 21.07 -29.15 -22.95
N LYS A 150 21.74 -28.87 -24.08
CA LYS A 150 22.01 -29.85 -25.15
C LYS A 150 23.45 -30.37 -25.19
N THR A 151 24.25 -30.13 -24.14
CA THR A 151 25.56 -30.77 -23.93
C THR A 151 25.49 -31.61 -22.67
#